data_AF-A0A067LY74-F1
#
_entry.id   AF-A0A067LY74-F1
#
_cell.length_a   1.000
_cell.length_b   1.000
_cell.length_c   1.000
_cell.angle_alpha   90.00
_cell.angle_beta   90.00
_cell.angle_gamma   90.00
#
_symmetry.space_group_name_H-M   'P 1'
#
loop_
_entity.id
_entity.type
_entity.pdbx_description
1 polymer ?
#
loop_
_entity_poly.entity_id
_entity_poly.type
_entity_poly.pdbx_seq_one_letter_code
_entity_poly.pdbx_strand_id
1 'polypeptide(L)'
;MSETACVINHHTPLGSFLLNQRRTLKRLRLHSKNMQWELDLNDDDEELVWPHVIELELDVAPIHPTFRFHIAHAFPSVQHHCTSEQQRSWMTHPSNLPFILRLESLSGEWSDMEHALEVGACLRRIIISAESVLTDDIGFKAYLPQNLRGLTLTIAAKQYRLLEGLPGAAPRLKYLYIGIHIEWGSPITVLEISQYIIAIVSRFASLQYLSVDFYRVGQLELTAQSDTFAGITAARMCPSLCSVAISRSGKRELCWRRVFDSQDDRGRFVMVSEEDGEDSKRYYDWPWADKS
;
A
#
# COMPACT_ATOMS: atom_id res chain seq x y z
N MET A 1 -28.26 -19.84 6.42
CA MET A 1 -27.82 -20.09 7.81
C MET A 1 -27.23 -18.78 8.30
N SER A 2 -27.72 -18.23 9.41
CA SER A 2 -27.16 -17.00 9.96
C SER A 2 -25.81 -17.33 10.57
N GLU A 3 -24.72 -16.84 10.00
CA GLU A 3 -23.41 -16.94 10.64
C GLU A 3 -23.45 -16.14 11.94
N THR A 4 -23.00 -16.76 13.04
CA THR A 4 -22.97 -16.12 14.35
C THR A 4 -21.83 -15.10 14.36
N ALA A 5 -22.12 -13.85 14.72
CA ALA A 5 -21.11 -12.81 14.84
C ALA A 5 -20.09 -13.18 15.94
N CYS A 6 -18.81 -12.95 15.67
CA CYS A 6 -17.73 -13.09 16.64
C CYS A 6 -17.55 -11.75 17.37
N VAL A 7 -18.01 -11.69 18.62
CA VAL A 7 -17.95 -10.47 19.42
C VAL A 7 -16.60 -10.35 20.14
N ILE A 8 -16.02 -9.15 20.12
CA ILE A 8 -14.79 -8.80 20.84
C ILE A 8 -15.18 -7.91 22.03
N ASN A 9 -15.28 -8.51 23.22
CA ASN A 9 -15.53 -7.81 24.49
C ASN A 9 -14.75 -8.48 25.63
N HIS A 10 -14.84 -7.95 26.85
CA HIS A 10 -14.10 -8.45 28.02
C HIS A 10 -14.37 -9.94 28.34
N HIS A 11 -15.52 -10.47 27.93
CA HIS A 11 -15.95 -11.82 28.25
C HIS A 11 -15.67 -12.84 27.16
N THR A 12 -15.26 -12.41 25.96
CA THR A 12 -14.91 -13.35 24.89
C THR A 12 -13.44 -13.75 24.97
N PRO A 13 -13.08 -14.99 24.56
CA PRO A 13 -11.68 -15.44 24.58
C PRO A 13 -10.74 -14.52 23.78
N LEU A 14 -11.22 -14.00 22.65
CA LEU A 14 -10.44 -13.06 21.82
C LEU A 14 -10.25 -11.72 22.50
N GLY A 15 -11.30 -11.14 23.11
CA GLY A 15 -11.17 -9.88 23.84
C GLY A 15 -10.24 -10.03 25.04
N SER A 16 -10.41 -11.08 25.86
CA SER A 16 -9.49 -11.39 26.97
C SER A 16 -8.04 -11.56 26.49
N PHE A 17 -7.82 -12.22 25.36
CA PHE A 17 -6.49 -12.36 24.77
C PHE A 17 -5.89 -10.99 24.38
N LEU A 18 -6.64 -10.15 23.68
CA LEU A 18 -6.18 -8.81 23.26
C LEU A 18 -5.85 -7.93 24.46
N LEU A 19 -6.68 -7.97 25.51
CA LEU A 19 -6.47 -7.24 26.77
C LEU A 19 -5.18 -7.72 27.48
N ASN A 20 -4.91 -9.03 27.49
CA ASN A 20 -3.69 -9.57 28.08
C ASN A 20 -2.42 -9.21 27.28
N GLN A 21 -2.55 -8.92 25.98
CA GLN A 21 -1.43 -8.54 25.11
C GLN A 21 -1.21 -7.02 25.01
N ARG A 22 -1.93 -6.18 25.75
CA ARG A 22 -1.85 -4.70 25.66
C ARG A 22 -0.43 -4.15 25.64
N ARG A 23 0.44 -4.68 26.50
CA ARG A 23 1.82 -4.20 26.69
C ARG A 23 2.85 -4.81 25.73
N THR A 24 2.46 -5.77 24.91
CA THR A 24 3.38 -6.53 24.04
C THR A 24 2.97 -6.50 22.59
N LEU A 25 1.68 -6.26 22.30
CA LEU A 25 1.15 -6.25 20.95
C LEU A 25 1.73 -5.08 20.16
N LYS A 26 2.40 -5.40 19.05
CA LYS A 26 2.96 -4.41 18.11
C LYS A 26 2.12 -4.21 16.86
N ARG A 27 1.38 -5.24 16.45
CA ARG A 27 0.57 -5.25 15.22
C ARG A 27 -0.77 -5.86 15.56
N LEU A 28 -1.85 -5.18 15.22
CA LEU A 28 -3.21 -5.67 15.38
C LEU A 28 -3.89 -5.66 14.01
N ARG A 29 -4.17 -6.85 13.49
CA ARG A 29 -4.91 -7.03 12.24
C ARG A 29 -6.13 -7.92 12.50
N LEU A 30 -7.31 -7.35 12.35
CA LEU A 30 -8.59 -8.05 12.47
C LEU A 30 -9.32 -7.92 11.15
N HIS A 31 -9.59 -9.07 10.51
CA HIS A 31 -10.21 -9.16 9.20
C HIS A 31 -11.38 -10.12 9.26
N SER A 32 -12.56 -9.60 9.59
CA SER A 32 -13.77 -10.39 9.51
C SER A 32 -15.00 -9.50 9.51
N LYS A 33 -15.77 -9.58 8.43
CA LYS A 33 -17.09 -8.95 8.32
C LYS A 33 -18.07 -9.40 9.41
N ASN A 34 -17.80 -10.54 10.04
CA ASN A 34 -18.62 -11.09 11.12
C ASN A 34 -18.05 -10.78 12.50
N MET A 35 -16.93 -10.05 12.63
CA MET A 35 -16.42 -9.60 13.91
C MET A 35 -17.09 -8.29 14.32
N GLN A 36 -17.51 -8.20 15.58
CA GLN A 36 -18.07 -6.97 16.17
C GLN A 36 -17.18 -6.52 17.31
N TRP A 37 -16.76 -5.25 17.25
CA TRP A 37 -15.97 -4.64 18.31
C TRP A 37 -16.89 -3.99 19.36
N GLU A 38 -16.85 -4.50 20.59
CA GLU A 38 -17.66 -4.05 21.72
C GLU A 38 -16.81 -3.64 22.93
N LEU A 39 -15.52 -3.34 22.72
CA LEU A 39 -14.69 -2.69 23.74
C LEU A 39 -14.89 -1.18 23.62
N ASP A 40 -15.37 -0.55 24.69
CA ASP A 40 -15.67 0.88 24.73
C ASP A 40 -14.38 1.70 24.88
N LEU A 41 -13.84 2.20 23.78
CA LEU A 41 -12.55 2.91 23.75
C LEU A 41 -12.70 4.38 24.18
N ASN A 42 -13.29 4.60 25.35
CA ASN A 42 -13.42 5.90 25.99
C ASN A 42 -12.10 6.38 26.60
N ASP A 43 -12.01 7.68 26.84
CA ASP A 43 -10.85 8.32 27.49
C ASP A 43 -10.70 7.98 28.97
N ASP A 44 -11.78 7.51 29.61
CA ASP A 44 -11.82 7.27 31.05
C ASP A 44 -11.24 5.91 31.45
N ASP A 45 -10.97 5.02 30.48
CA ASP A 45 -10.53 3.65 30.74
C ASP A 45 -9.08 3.41 30.28
N GLU A 46 -8.14 3.64 31.20
CA GLU A 46 -6.71 3.32 30.99
C GLU A 46 -6.48 1.83 30.72
N GLU A 47 -7.44 0.94 31.04
CA GLU A 47 -7.33 -0.49 30.77
C GLU A 47 -7.48 -0.82 29.27
N LEU A 48 -7.92 0.11 28.42
CA LEU A 48 -8.17 -0.12 27.00
C LEU A 48 -7.15 0.56 26.08
N VAL A 49 -5.89 0.63 26.54
CA VAL A 49 -4.77 1.20 25.79
C VAL A 49 -3.77 0.11 25.34
N TRP A 50 -3.41 0.13 24.06
CA TRP A 50 -2.36 -0.68 23.43
C TRP A 50 -1.19 0.21 23.01
N PRO A 51 -0.32 0.62 23.94
CA PRO A 51 0.67 1.66 23.71
C PRO A 51 1.78 1.27 22.71
N HIS A 52 1.94 0.00 22.39
CA HIS A 52 3.01 -0.48 21.50
C HIS A 52 2.52 -0.87 20.10
N VAL A 53 1.21 -0.77 19.82
CA VAL A 53 0.68 -1.05 18.50
C VAL A 53 1.10 0.05 17.55
N ILE A 54 1.94 -0.30 16.57
CA ILE A 54 2.42 0.58 15.51
C ILE A 54 1.64 0.41 14.21
N GLU A 55 1.02 -0.76 14.03
CA GLU A 55 0.25 -1.13 12.86
C GLU A 55 -1.14 -1.63 13.26
N LEU A 56 -2.17 -0.97 12.72
CA LEU A 56 -3.56 -1.21 13.06
C LEU A 56 -4.42 -1.38 11.80
N GLU A 57 -5.05 -2.54 11.69
CA GLU A 57 -5.97 -2.89 10.63
C GLU A 57 -7.18 -3.57 11.26
N LEU A 58 -8.35 -2.97 11.12
CA LEU A 58 -9.57 -3.35 11.86
C LEU A 58 -10.77 -3.50 10.92
N ASP A 59 -10.72 -4.39 9.96
CA ASP A 59 -11.87 -4.68 9.10
C ASP A 59 -12.91 -5.53 9.86
N VAL A 60 -13.57 -4.88 10.81
CA VAL A 60 -14.64 -5.40 11.68
C VAL A 60 -15.92 -4.63 11.39
N ALA A 61 -17.06 -5.30 11.62
CA ALA A 61 -18.39 -4.72 11.44
C ALA A 61 -18.48 -3.34 12.12
N PRO A 62 -19.30 -2.41 11.56
CA PRO A 62 -19.36 -1.04 12.02
C PRO A 62 -19.55 -1.00 13.53
N ILE A 63 -18.64 -0.30 14.20
CA ILE A 63 -18.71 -0.08 15.65
C ILE A 63 -20.05 0.56 15.94
N HIS A 64 -20.81 -0.07 16.83
CA HIS A 64 -22.16 0.37 17.13
C HIS A 64 -22.11 1.84 17.58
N PRO A 65 -23.00 2.72 17.07
CA PRO A 65 -22.87 4.18 17.17
C PRO A 65 -22.88 4.73 18.60
N THR A 66 -23.23 3.90 19.59
CA THR A 66 -23.18 4.26 21.01
C THR A 66 -21.79 4.09 21.64
N PHE A 67 -20.90 3.29 21.04
CA PHE A 67 -19.52 3.17 21.52
C PHE A 67 -18.70 4.32 20.96
N ARG A 68 -17.99 5.03 21.84
CA ARG A 68 -17.04 6.02 21.35
C ARG A 68 -15.77 5.28 20.98
N PHE A 69 -15.34 5.47 19.73
CA PHE A 69 -14.13 4.85 19.24
C PHE A 69 -13.02 5.90 19.18
N HIS A 70 -12.41 6.18 20.32
CA HIS A 70 -11.29 7.11 20.41
C HIS A 70 -9.97 6.40 20.11
N ILE A 71 -9.73 6.15 18.82
CA ILE A 71 -8.58 5.39 18.32
C ILE A 71 -7.26 6.07 18.70
N ALA A 72 -7.26 7.40 18.82
CA ALA A 72 -6.09 8.18 19.20
C ALA A 72 -5.61 7.88 20.62
N HIS A 73 -6.54 7.60 21.55
CA HIS A 73 -6.26 7.20 22.93
C HIS A 73 -5.90 5.72 23.02
N ALA A 74 -6.71 4.83 22.45
CA ALA A 74 -6.50 3.39 22.55
C ALA A 74 -5.22 2.92 21.86
N PHE A 75 -4.81 3.58 20.77
CA PHE A 75 -3.64 3.20 19.97
C PHE A 75 -2.73 4.42 19.71
N PRO A 76 -2.05 4.92 20.75
CA PRO A 76 -1.33 6.20 20.69
C PRO A 76 -0.08 6.16 19.80
N SER A 77 0.45 4.96 19.52
CA SER A 77 1.70 4.76 18.77
C SER A 77 1.48 4.31 17.32
N VAL A 78 0.23 4.25 16.85
CA VAL A 78 -0.05 3.82 15.48
C VAL A 78 0.51 4.81 14.49
N GLN A 79 1.29 4.27 13.57
CA GLN A 79 1.87 4.99 12.43
C GLN A 79 1.35 4.40 11.11
N HIS A 80 0.74 3.22 11.14
CA HIS A 80 0.33 2.48 9.96
C HIS A 80 -1.10 2.02 10.11
N HIS A 81 -1.93 2.46 9.17
CA HIS A 81 -3.34 2.13 9.18
C HIS A 81 -3.82 1.63 7.81
N CYS A 82 -4.73 0.67 7.84
CA CYS A 82 -5.50 0.26 6.68
C CYS A 82 -6.96 0.59 6.95
N THR A 83 -7.50 1.49 6.12
CA THR A 83 -8.87 1.95 6.14
C THR A 83 -9.74 1.02 5.29
N SER A 84 -10.90 0.64 5.83
CA SER A 84 -11.99 0.00 5.09
C SER A 84 -13.21 0.94 4.96
N GLU A 85 -14.20 0.58 4.14
CA GLU A 85 -15.39 1.41 3.93
C GLU A 85 -16.16 1.67 5.24
N GLN A 86 -16.25 0.64 6.09
CA GLN A 86 -16.91 0.70 7.41
C GLN A 86 -16.20 1.67 8.37
N GLN A 87 -14.97 2.02 8.02
CA GLN A 87 -14.02 2.79 8.75
C GLN A 87 -13.81 4.19 8.13
N ARG A 88 -14.78 4.78 7.43
CA ARG A 88 -14.60 6.19 6.99
C ARG A 88 -15.15 7.20 7.99
N SER A 89 -16.27 6.86 8.63
CA SER A 89 -17.00 7.74 9.55
C SER A 89 -16.21 8.10 10.81
N TRP A 90 -15.43 7.17 11.33
CA TRP A 90 -14.59 7.35 12.52
C TRP A 90 -13.28 8.12 12.26
N MET A 91 -12.70 8.10 11.05
CA MET A 91 -11.48 8.85 10.73
C MET A 91 -11.79 10.34 10.67
N THR A 92 -12.95 10.70 10.11
CA THR A 92 -13.40 12.09 10.03
C THR A 92 -13.87 12.66 11.37
N HIS A 93 -13.92 11.84 12.43
CA HIS A 93 -14.33 12.31 13.76
C HIS A 93 -13.24 13.17 14.40
N PRO A 94 -13.56 14.36 14.96
CA PRO A 94 -12.55 15.30 15.48
C PRO A 94 -11.61 14.72 16.54
N SER A 95 -12.09 13.80 17.38
CA SER A 95 -11.27 13.15 18.40
C SER A 95 -10.16 12.28 17.81
N ASN A 96 -10.31 11.83 16.55
CA ASN A 96 -9.34 10.95 15.89
C ASN A 96 -8.33 11.72 15.01
N LEU A 97 -8.40 13.05 14.95
CA LEU A 97 -7.40 13.88 14.25
C LEU A 97 -5.96 13.64 14.75
N PRO A 98 -5.69 13.53 16.08
CA PRO A 98 -4.34 13.23 16.55
C PRO A 98 -3.82 11.86 16.09
N PHE A 99 -4.71 10.89 15.86
CA PHE A 99 -4.33 9.61 15.27
C PHE A 99 -3.89 9.78 13.82
N ILE A 100 -4.68 10.49 13.00
CA ILE A 100 -4.38 10.75 11.59
C ILE A 100 -3.04 11.48 11.42
N LEU A 101 -2.81 12.52 12.23
CA LEU A 101 -1.58 13.32 12.19
C LEU A 101 -0.29 12.49 12.38
N ARG A 102 -0.37 11.36 13.10
CA ARG A 102 0.78 10.49 13.38
C ARG A 102 1.03 9.45 12.29
N LEU A 103 0.11 9.28 11.34
CA LEU A 103 0.26 8.27 10.31
C LEU A 103 1.47 8.56 9.41
N GLU A 104 2.32 7.54 9.26
CA GLU A 104 3.39 7.49 8.26
C GLU A 104 3.03 6.57 7.09
N SER A 105 2.06 5.67 7.25
CA SER A 105 1.51 4.85 6.17
C SER A 105 0.02 4.71 6.28
N LEU A 106 -0.64 4.81 5.14
CA LEU A 106 -2.07 4.62 5.03
C LEU A 106 -2.37 3.74 3.80
N SER A 107 -3.31 2.82 3.98
CA SER A 107 -3.88 1.98 2.93
C SER A 107 -5.38 2.24 2.89
N GLY A 108 -5.96 2.51 1.72
CA GLY A 108 -7.38 2.87 1.63
C GLY A 108 -7.77 3.35 0.24
N GLU A 109 -8.88 4.08 0.13
CA GLU A 109 -9.24 4.78 -1.11
C GLU A 109 -8.46 6.09 -1.27
N TRP A 110 -8.53 6.67 -2.47
CA TRP A 110 -7.94 7.97 -2.76
C TRP A 110 -8.48 9.10 -1.85
N SER A 111 -9.76 9.06 -1.51
CA SER A 111 -10.40 10.05 -0.61
C SER A 111 -9.88 9.97 0.83
N ASP A 112 -9.58 8.76 1.32
CA ASP A 112 -8.99 8.53 2.65
C ASP A 112 -7.59 9.17 2.73
N MET A 113 -6.83 9.06 1.63
CA MET A 113 -5.53 9.70 1.45
C MET A 113 -5.62 11.22 1.45
N GLU A 114 -6.51 11.79 0.63
CA GLU A 114 -6.72 13.24 0.55
C GLU A 114 -7.05 13.80 1.92
N HIS A 115 -7.99 13.19 2.63
CA HIS A 115 -8.37 13.62 3.97
C HIS A 115 -7.18 13.58 4.96
N ALA A 116 -6.41 12.49 4.98
CA ALA A 116 -5.27 12.37 5.88
C ALA A 116 -4.22 13.46 5.62
N LEU A 117 -3.96 13.77 4.35
CA LEU A 117 -3.02 14.81 3.94
C LEU A 117 -3.54 16.22 4.27
N GLU A 118 -4.84 16.49 4.07
CA GLU A 118 -5.49 17.74 4.45
C GLU A 118 -5.40 18.01 5.96
N VAL A 119 -5.56 16.96 6.77
CA VAL A 119 -5.38 17.03 8.23
C VAL A 119 -3.92 17.30 8.62
N GLY A 120 -2.97 16.96 7.75
CA GLY A 120 -1.53 17.20 7.96
C GLY A 120 -0.72 15.94 8.28
N ALA A 121 -1.23 14.75 7.94
CA ALA A 121 -0.48 13.50 8.09
C ALA A 121 0.83 13.54 7.26
N CYS A 122 1.93 13.12 7.86
CA CYS A 122 3.25 13.09 7.22
C CYS A 122 3.52 11.76 6.49
N LEU A 123 2.60 11.36 5.60
CA LEU A 123 2.63 10.05 4.95
C LEU A 123 3.93 9.84 4.15
N ARG A 124 4.59 8.70 4.42
CA ARG A 124 5.77 8.20 3.72
C ARG A 124 5.45 6.99 2.85
N ARG A 125 4.33 6.32 3.10
CA ARG A 125 3.81 5.24 2.27
C ARG A 125 2.32 5.36 2.04
N ILE A 126 1.92 5.12 0.80
CA ILE A 126 0.54 5.21 0.34
C ILE A 126 0.21 3.92 -0.39
N ILE A 127 -0.86 3.24 0.02
CA ILE A 127 -1.48 2.16 -0.74
C ILE A 127 -2.89 2.59 -1.10
N ILE A 128 -3.17 2.64 -2.40
CA ILE A 128 -4.52 2.87 -2.90
C ILE A 128 -5.11 1.50 -3.26
N SER A 129 -6.27 1.19 -2.68
CA SER A 129 -6.97 -0.06 -2.90
C SER A 129 -7.33 -0.25 -4.37
N ALA A 130 -7.33 -1.51 -4.84
CA ALA A 130 -7.68 -1.86 -6.22
C ALA A 130 -9.15 -1.55 -6.56
N GLU A 131 -10.00 -1.39 -5.55
CA GLU A 131 -11.42 -1.07 -5.69
C GLU A 131 -11.66 0.44 -5.91
N SER A 132 -10.66 1.28 -5.60
CA SER A 132 -10.72 2.72 -5.87
C SER A 132 -10.43 2.98 -7.35
N VAL A 133 -11.47 3.24 -8.13
CA VAL A 133 -11.30 3.75 -9.50
C VAL A 133 -10.83 5.20 -9.36
N LEU A 134 -9.53 5.40 -9.55
CA LEU A 134 -8.94 6.72 -9.73
C LEU A 134 -9.74 7.46 -10.82
N THR A 135 -10.19 8.69 -10.55
CA THR A 135 -10.85 9.52 -11.56
C THR A 135 -9.80 10.16 -12.47
N ASP A 136 -10.20 10.59 -13.67
CA ASP A 136 -9.27 11.15 -14.66
C ASP A 136 -8.63 12.49 -14.21
N ASP A 137 -9.12 13.09 -13.12
CA ASP A 137 -8.74 14.43 -12.63
C ASP A 137 -7.76 14.40 -11.43
N ILE A 138 -7.09 13.28 -11.17
CA ILE A 138 -6.19 13.19 -10.01
C ILE A 138 -4.91 14.03 -10.22
N GLY A 139 -4.84 15.13 -9.47
CA GLY A 139 -3.66 15.97 -9.39
C GLY A 139 -2.62 15.41 -8.43
N PHE A 140 -1.79 14.44 -8.86
CA PHE A 140 -0.71 13.89 -8.02
C PHE A 140 0.17 14.97 -7.38
N LYS A 141 0.45 16.06 -8.11
CA LYS A 141 1.26 17.19 -7.63
C LYS A 141 0.61 17.97 -6.48
N ALA A 142 -0.72 17.99 -6.40
CA ALA A 142 -1.44 18.69 -5.35
C ALA A 142 -1.47 17.88 -4.04
N TYR A 143 -1.53 16.55 -4.14
CA TYR A 143 -1.78 15.69 -2.99
C TYR A 143 -0.57 14.87 -2.54
N LEU A 144 0.25 14.33 -3.46
CA LEU A 144 1.34 13.46 -3.03
C LEU A 144 2.43 14.26 -2.30
N PRO A 145 2.83 13.83 -1.09
CA PRO A 145 3.81 14.57 -0.33
C PRO A 145 5.22 14.33 -0.88
N GLN A 146 6.06 15.36 -0.89
CA GLN A 146 7.41 15.28 -1.49
C GLN A 146 8.35 14.28 -0.78
N ASN A 147 8.05 13.92 0.47
CA ASN A 147 8.78 12.94 1.26
C ASN A 147 8.24 11.50 1.10
N LEU A 148 7.27 11.26 0.21
CA LEU A 148 6.75 9.93 -0.09
C LEU A 148 7.86 8.99 -0.57
N ARG A 149 7.91 7.79 0.02
CA ARG A 149 8.93 6.76 -0.24
C ARG A 149 8.35 5.50 -0.86
N GLY A 150 7.12 5.13 -0.52
CA GLY A 150 6.42 3.98 -1.08
C GLY A 150 5.06 4.37 -1.64
N LEU A 151 4.76 3.93 -2.85
CA LEU A 151 3.46 4.12 -3.47
C LEU A 151 3.01 2.81 -4.13
N THR A 152 1.83 2.34 -3.74
CA THR A 152 1.10 1.25 -4.38
C THR A 152 -0.17 1.83 -4.94
N LEU A 153 -0.36 1.73 -6.24
CA LEU A 153 -1.53 2.27 -6.93
C LEU A 153 -2.07 1.25 -7.91
N THR A 154 -3.40 1.25 -8.09
CA THR A 154 -4.07 0.45 -9.08
C THR A 154 -4.89 1.36 -9.98
N ILE A 155 -4.72 1.25 -11.29
CA ILE A 155 -5.36 2.13 -12.29
C ILE A 155 -5.97 1.33 -13.43
N ALA A 156 -6.93 1.94 -14.13
CA ALA A 156 -7.38 1.42 -15.42
C ALA A 156 -6.29 1.66 -16.49
N ALA A 157 -6.21 0.79 -17.49
CA ALA A 157 -5.25 0.92 -18.58
C ALA A 157 -5.38 2.25 -19.33
N LYS A 158 -6.60 2.80 -19.46
CA LYS A 158 -6.85 4.12 -20.07
C LYS A 158 -6.24 5.30 -19.30
N GLN A 159 -5.90 5.09 -18.03
CA GLN A 159 -5.38 6.10 -17.10
C GLN A 159 -3.87 6.04 -16.91
N TYR A 160 -3.16 5.18 -17.67
CA TYR A 160 -1.70 5.04 -17.56
C TYR A 160 -0.93 6.36 -17.69
N ARG A 161 -1.48 7.36 -18.40
CA ARG A 161 -0.89 8.69 -18.56
C ARG A 161 -0.91 9.56 -17.29
N LEU A 162 -1.76 9.27 -16.32
CA LEU A 162 -1.74 9.97 -15.03
C LEU A 162 -0.37 9.85 -14.34
N LEU A 163 0.34 8.75 -14.60
CA LEU A 163 1.66 8.47 -14.03
C LEU A 163 2.73 9.51 -14.42
N GLU A 164 2.52 10.33 -15.47
CA GLU A 164 3.49 11.32 -15.94
C GLU A 164 3.89 12.36 -14.89
N GLY A 165 2.94 12.69 -14.00
CA GLY A 165 3.14 13.64 -12.92
C GLY A 165 3.89 13.08 -11.71
N LEU A 166 4.00 11.75 -11.58
CA LEU A 166 4.54 11.11 -10.38
C LEU A 166 6.00 11.50 -10.07
N PRO A 167 6.95 11.53 -11.02
CA PRO A 167 8.33 11.91 -10.71
C PRO A 167 8.46 13.32 -10.15
N GLY A 168 7.57 14.24 -10.56
CA GLY A 168 7.56 15.62 -10.06
C GLY A 168 6.84 15.77 -8.72
N ALA A 169 5.81 14.96 -8.48
CA ALA A 169 5.02 15.00 -7.25
C ALA A 169 5.73 14.31 -6.07
N ALA A 170 6.32 13.14 -6.32
CA ALA A 170 7.00 12.32 -5.31
C ALA A 170 8.47 12.02 -5.72
N PRO A 171 9.34 13.03 -5.79
CA PRO A 171 10.71 12.86 -6.30
C PRO A 171 11.61 11.96 -5.44
N ARG A 172 11.20 11.66 -4.20
CA ARG A 172 11.92 10.80 -3.25
C ARG A 172 11.40 9.36 -3.19
N LEU A 173 10.53 8.99 -4.12
CA LEU A 173 9.95 7.66 -4.18
C LEU A 173 11.05 6.61 -4.39
N LYS A 174 11.02 5.56 -3.57
CA LYS A 174 11.95 4.43 -3.59
C LYS A 174 11.28 3.13 -4.02
N TYR A 175 10.02 2.97 -3.64
CA TYR A 175 9.19 1.83 -3.97
C TYR A 175 7.97 2.30 -4.75
N LEU A 176 7.75 1.69 -5.92
CA LEU A 176 6.59 1.92 -6.75
C LEU A 176 6.00 0.58 -7.18
N TYR A 177 4.74 0.37 -6.83
CA TYR A 177 3.92 -0.72 -7.35
C TYR A 177 2.77 -0.14 -8.16
N ILE A 178 2.55 -0.67 -9.37
CA ILE A 178 1.48 -0.26 -10.26
C ILE A 178 0.67 -1.48 -10.69
N GLY A 179 -0.56 -1.58 -10.21
CA GLY A 179 -1.58 -2.46 -10.74
C GLY A 179 -2.31 -1.82 -11.92
N ILE A 180 -2.52 -2.54 -13.02
CA ILE A 180 -3.13 -2.00 -14.24
C ILE A 180 -4.25 -2.92 -14.72
N HIS A 181 -5.49 -2.47 -14.59
CA HIS A 181 -6.67 -3.17 -15.10
C HIS A 181 -6.88 -2.89 -16.58
N ILE A 182 -6.74 -3.92 -17.41
CA ILE A 182 -6.98 -3.82 -18.85
C ILE A 182 -8.41 -4.28 -19.13
N GLU A 183 -9.24 -3.33 -19.56
CA GLU A 183 -10.62 -3.59 -19.98
C GLU A 183 -10.67 -4.46 -21.25
N TRP A 184 -11.72 -5.25 -21.40
CA TRP A 184 -11.89 -6.12 -22.57
C TRP A 184 -12.08 -5.29 -23.84
N GLY A 185 -11.34 -5.64 -24.90
CA GLY A 185 -11.35 -4.88 -26.16
C GLY A 185 -10.63 -3.53 -26.08
N SER A 186 -9.87 -3.26 -25.02
CA SER A 186 -9.04 -2.06 -24.95
C SER A 186 -8.06 -2.01 -26.14
N PRO A 187 -7.95 -0.87 -26.85
CA PRO A 187 -6.96 -0.72 -27.92
C PRO A 187 -5.54 -0.56 -27.37
N ILE A 188 -5.39 -0.32 -26.06
CA ILE A 188 -4.11 -0.06 -25.40
C ILE A 188 -3.39 -1.39 -25.17
N THR A 189 -2.17 -1.48 -25.68
CA THR A 189 -1.37 -2.71 -25.56
C THR A 189 -0.50 -2.69 -24.29
N VAL A 190 -0.20 -3.88 -23.75
CA VAL A 190 0.75 -4.01 -22.63
C VAL A 190 2.12 -3.46 -22.99
N LEU A 191 2.55 -3.61 -24.25
CA LEU A 191 3.81 -3.07 -24.73
C LEU A 191 3.84 -1.54 -24.66
N GLU A 192 2.78 -0.87 -25.12
CA GLU A 192 2.64 0.59 -25.04
C GLU A 192 2.73 1.07 -23.58
N ILE A 193 1.96 0.45 -22.68
CA ILE A 193 1.95 0.81 -21.26
C ILE A 193 3.34 0.58 -20.64
N SER A 194 3.98 -0.55 -20.96
CA SER A 194 5.31 -0.89 -20.44
C SER A 194 6.37 0.11 -20.89
N GLN A 195 6.38 0.48 -22.17
CA GLN A 195 7.29 1.52 -22.71
C GLN A 195 7.07 2.87 -22.01
N TYR A 196 5.81 3.22 -21.78
CA TYR A 196 5.46 4.46 -21.08
C TYR A 196 5.92 4.46 -19.63
N ILE A 197 5.70 3.37 -18.89
CA ILE A 197 6.18 3.22 -17.51
C ILE A 197 7.70 3.28 -17.45
N ILE A 198 8.42 2.63 -18.38
CA ILE A 198 9.88 2.70 -18.47
C ILE A 198 10.34 4.16 -18.63
N ALA A 199 9.71 4.91 -19.53
CA ALA A 199 10.03 6.32 -19.76
C ALA A 199 9.81 7.16 -18.48
N ILE A 200 8.73 6.90 -17.74
CA ILE A 200 8.46 7.59 -16.46
C ILE A 200 9.48 7.20 -15.39
N VAL A 201 9.75 5.91 -15.25
CA VAL A 201 10.66 5.35 -14.25
C VAL A 201 12.07 5.92 -14.42
N SER A 202 12.51 6.13 -15.66
CA SER A 202 13.81 6.76 -15.96
C SER A 202 13.97 8.16 -15.37
N ARG A 203 12.87 8.85 -15.05
CA ARG A 203 12.86 10.22 -14.50
C ARG A 203 12.99 10.24 -12.97
N PHE A 204 12.86 9.10 -12.30
CA PHE A 204 13.10 9.04 -10.85
C PHE A 204 14.59 8.89 -10.56
N ALA A 205 15.12 9.75 -9.70
CA ALA A 205 16.50 9.67 -9.23
C ALA A 205 16.70 8.70 -8.06
N SER A 206 15.63 8.37 -7.33
CA SER A 206 15.69 7.57 -6.09
C SER A 206 14.95 6.24 -6.16
N LEU A 207 14.29 5.91 -7.28
CA LEU A 207 13.48 4.71 -7.36
C LEU A 207 14.39 3.48 -7.34
N GLN A 208 14.18 2.59 -6.37
CA GLN A 208 14.98 1.39 -6.13
C GLN A 208 14.21 0.10 -6.46
N TYR A 209 12.88 0.13 -6.33
CA TYR A 209 12.03 -1.01 -6.65
C TYR A 209 10.84 -0.57 -7.49
N LEU A 210 10.60 -1.31 -8.56
CA LEU A 210 9.43 -1.19 -9.42
C LEU A 210 8.72 -2.54 -9.53
N SER A 211 7.41 -2.57 -9.29
CA SER A 211 6.57 -3.72 -9.63
C SER A 211 5.40 -3.25 -10.49
N VAL A 212 5.12 -4.01 -11.55
CA VAL A 212 4.00 -3.74 -12.46
C VAL A 212 3.18 -5.00 -12.65
N ASP A 213 1.91 -4.91 -12.27
CA ASP A 213 0.96 -6.02 -12.30
C ASP A 213 -0.17 -5.73 -13.28
N PHE A 214 -0.38 -6.61 -14.25
CA PHE A 214 -1.45 -6.45 -15.23
C PHE A 214 -2.67 -7.34 -14.90
N TYR A 215 -3.83 -6.70 -14.65
CA TYR A 215 -5.10 -7.30 -14.26
C TYR A 215 -6.13 -7.43 -15.41
N ARG A 216 -6.54 -8.68 -15.72
CA ARG A 216 -7.54 -9.19 -16.71
C ARG A 216 -7.40 -8.80 -18.21
N VAL A 217 -8.14 -9.43 -19.16
CA VAL A 217 -7.98 -10.77 -19.79
C VAL A 217 -8.25 -10.68 -21.30
N GLY A 218 -7.35 -11.27 -22.07
CA GLY A 218 -7.55 -11.88 -23.38
C GLY A 218 -6.35 -12.82 -23.61
N GLN A 219 -6.44 -13.79 -24.52
CA GLN A 219 -5.29 -14.60 -25.00
C GLN A 219 -4.29 -13.71 -25.79
N LEU A 220 -3.89 -12.57 -25.24
CA LEU A 220 -2.71 -11.87 -25.69
C LEU A 220 -1.53 -12.76 -25.31
N GLU A 221 -1.00 -13.47 -26.30
CA GLU A 221 0.35 -14.03 -26.28
C GLU A 221 1.33 -12.86 -26.21
N LEU A 222 1.52 -12.33 -25.00
CA LEU A 222 2.79 -11.71 -24.68
C LEU A 222 3.80 -12.84 -24.75
N THR A 223 4.63 -12.82 -25.77
CA THR A 223 5.78 -13.71 -25.84
C THR A 223 6.71 -13.32 -24.69
N ALA A 224 7.32 -14.32 -24.04
CA ALA A 224 8.23 -14.12 -22.90
C ALA A 224 9.37 -13.11 -23.20
N GLN A 225 9.65 -12.87 -24.49
CA GLN A 225 10.59 -11.87 -24.98
C GLN A 225 10.19 -10.43 -24.66
N SER A 226 8.90 -10.09 -24.71
CA SER A 226 8.41 -8.73 -24.47
C SER A 226 8.51 -8.32 -22.99
N ASP A 227 8.17 -9.21 -22.07
CA ASP A 227 8.24 -8.98 -20.62
C ASP A 227 9.69 -8.84 -20.14
N THR A 228 10.58 -9.66 -20.68
CA THR A 228 12.02 -9.61 -20.37
C THR A 228 12.66 -8.32 -20.86
N PHE A 229 12.23 -7.82 -22.02
CA PHE A 229 12.78 -6.59 -22.60
C PHE A 229 12.39 -5.35 -21.81
N ALA A 230 11.15 -5.28 -21.32
CA ALA A 230 10.66 -4.14 -20.55
C ALA A 230 11.41 -3.98 -19.21
N GLY A 231 11.54 -5.08 -18.45
CA GLY A 231 12.24 -5.07 -17.16
C GLY A 231 13.72 -4.69 -17.29
N ILE A 232 14.42 -5.25 -18.28
CA ILE A 232 15.83 -4.94 -18.55
C ILE A 232 16.01 -3.51 -19.07
N THR A 233 15.07 -2.98 -19.83
CA THR A 233 15.18 -1.62 -20.37
C THR A 233 14.97 -0.57 -19.28
N ALA A 234 13.95 -0.71 -18.43
CA ALA A 234 13.78 0.15 -17.23
C ALA A 234 15.03 0.18 -16.37
N ALA A 235 15.58 -1.01 -16.11
CA ALA A 235 16.81 -1.25 -15.38
C ALA A 235 18.02 -0.47 -15.90
N ARG A 236 18.15 -0.32 -17.23
CA ARG A 236 19.25 0.44 -17.86
C ARG A 236 19.00 1.94 -17.86
N MET A 237 17.73 2.36 -17.87
CA MET A 237 17.34 3.76 -17.92
C MET A 237 17.26 4.44 -16.55
N CYS A 238 17.13 3.68 -15.47
CA CYS A 238 17.07 4.18 -14.10
C CYS A 238 18.27 3.68 -13.28
N PRO A 239 19.35 4.48 -13.12
CA PRO A 239 20.55 4.06 -12.39
C PRO A 239 20.33 3.79 -10.91
N SER A 240 19.23 4.23 -10.30
CA SER A 240 18.92 3.91 -8.89
C SER A 240 18.17 2.58 -8.73
N LEU A 241 17.61 2.03 -9.81
CA LEU A 241 16.75 0.86 -9.75
C LEU A 241 17.56 -0.39 -9.39
N CYS A 242 17.14 -1.11 -8.35
CA CYS A 242 17.81 -2.31 -7.85
C CYS A 242 17.00 -3.58 -8.14
N SER A 243 15.68 -3.47 -8.22
CA SER A 243 14.79 -4.60 -8.45
C SER A 243 13.60 -4.21 -9.31
N VAL A 244 13.20 -5.12 -10.19
CA VAL A 244 12.01 -4.98 -11.03
C VAL A 244 11.22 -6.27 -10.96
N ALA A 245 9.91 -6.16 -10.78
CA ALA A 245 8.98 -7.28 -10.89
C ALA A 245 7.89 -6.95 -11.91
N ILE A 246 7.54 -7.93 -12.73
CA ILE A 246 6.43 -7.82 -13.66
C ILE A 246 5.58 -9.06 -13.51
N SER A 247 4.29 -8.89 -13.25
CA SER A 247 3.35 -9.99 -13.15
C SER A 247 2.13 -9.79 -14.05
N ARG A 248 1.45 -10.90 -14.30
CA ARG A 248 0.20 -10.94 -15.06
C ARG A 248 -0.78 -11.81 -14.31
N SER A 249 -2.04 -11.37 -14.24
CA SER A 249 -3.17 -12.09 -13.60
C SER A 249 -3.03 -13.61 -13.56
N GLY A 250 -2.67 -14.15 -12.40
CA GLY A 250 -2.62 -15.59 -12.15
C GLY A 250 -1.43 -16.34 -12.77
N LYS A 251 -0.44 -15.62 -13.32
CA LYS A 251 0.84 -16.20 -13.76
C LYS A 251 1.93 -15.86 -12.75
N ARG A 252 3.01 -16.65 -12.82
CA ARG A 252 4.24 -16.45 -12.08
C ARG A 252 4.77 -15.02 -12.29
N GLU A 253 5.14 -14.37 -11.20
CA GLU A 253 5.83 -13.08 -11.22
C GLU A 253 7.25 -13.26 -11.78
N LEU A 254 7.64 -12.42 -12.73
CA LEU A 254 8.99 -12.38 -13.26
C LEU A 254 9.76 -11.31 -12.50
N CYS A 255 10.82 -11.73 -11.81
CA CYS A 255 11.60 -10.87 -10.94
C CYS A 255 13.03 -10.73 -11.47
N TRP A 256 13.54 -9.51 -11.48
CA TRP A 256 14.93 -9.20 -11.78
C TRP A 256 15.54 -8.40 -10.65
N ARG A 257 16.81 -8.70 -10.35
CA ARG A 257 17.61 -7.97 -9.36
C ARG A 257 18.90 -7.50 -10.02
N ARG A 258 19.33 -6.28 -9.70
CA ARG A 258 20.63 -5.76 -10.11
C ARG A 258 21.71 -6.43 -9.27
N VAL A 259 22.67 -7.02 -9.95
CA VAL A 259 23.91 -7.54 -9.38
C VAL A 259 25.07 -6.68 -9.87
N PHE A 260 25.95 -6.31 -8.96
CA PHE A 260 27.17 -5.59 -9.26
C PHE A 260 28.29 -6.60 -9.42
N ASP A 261 28.95 -6.57 -10.56
CA ASP A 261 30.19 -7.32 -10.74
C ASP A 261 31.35 -6.39 -10.36
N SER A 262 32.43 -6.97 -9.84
CA SER A 262 33.66 -6.29 -9.49
C SER A 262 34.29 -5.47 -10.63
N GLN A 263 33.88 -5.70 -11.88
CA GLN A 263 34.39 -5.03 -13.07
C GLN A 263 33.40 -4.06 -13.75
N ASP A 264 32.14 -3.98 -13.31
CA ASP A 264 31.13 -3.10 -13.92
C ASP A 264 30.31 -2.36 -12.86
N ASP A 265 30.66 -1.08 -12.66
CA ASP A 265 29.97 -0.16 -11.75
C ASP A 265 28.49 0.06 -12.12
N ARG A 266 28.09 -0.25 -13.36
CA ARG A 266 26.70 -0.09 -13.79
C ARG A 266 25.81 -1.23 -13.27
N GLY A 267 26.41 -2.38 -12.95
CA GLY A 267 25.71 -3.61 -12.62
C GLY A 267 24.87 -4.14 -13.79
N ARG A 268 24.46 -5.40 -13.68
CA ARG A 268 23.55 -6.05 -14.64
C ARG A 268 22.34 -6.59 -13.92
N PHE A 269 21.21 -6.64 -14.59
CA PHE A 269 20.03 -7.30 -14.04
C PHE A 269 20.04 -8.77 -14.41
N VAL A 270 19.83 -9.61 -13.39
CA VAL A 270 19.66 -11.05 -13.54
C VAL A 270 18.26 -11.42 -13.08
N MET A 271 17.65 -12.37 -13.77
CA MET A 271 16.38 -12.94 -13.33
C MET A 271 16.64 -13.73 -12.04
N VAL A 272 15.75 -13.58 -11.06
CA VAL A 272 15.83 -14.27 -9.76
C VAL A 272 14.61 -15.15 -9.57
N SER A 273 14.63 -15.98 -8.52
CA SER A 273 13.47 -16.78 -8.14
C SER A 273 12.30 -15.88 -7.70
N GLU A 274 11.09 -16.45 -7.64
CA GLU A 274 9.92 -15.72 -7.14
C GLU A 274 10.06 -15.41 -5.64
N GLU A 275 10.62 -16.36 -4.88
CA GLU A 275 10.96 -16.19 -3.46
C GLU A 275 11.94 -15.01 -3.25
N ASP A 276 13.03 -14.95 -4.01
CA ASP A 276 13.96 -13.82 -3.99
C ASP A 276 13.28 -12.49 -4.39
N GLY A 277 12.33 -12.56 -5.31
CA GLY A 277 11.53 -11.42 -5.76
C GLY A 277 10.69 -10.85 -4.62
N GLU A 278 9.96 -11.72 -3.93
CA GLU A 278 9.13 -11.39 -2.77
C GLU A 278 9.97 -10.84 -1.60
N ASP A 279 11.15 -11.41 -1.34
CA ASP A 279 12.09 -10.88 -0.36
C ASP A 279 12.56 -9.47 -0.74
N SER A 280 12.83 -9.22 -2.02
CA SER A 280 13.16 -7.89 -2.52
C SER A 280 12.00 -6.92 -2.31
N LYS A 281 10.77 -7.36 -2.62
CA LYS A 281 9.55 -6.55 -2.44
C LYS A 281 9.42 -6.10 -1.00
N ARG A 282 9.50 -7.04 -0.04
CA ARG A 282 9.45 -6.75 1.40
C ARG A 282 10.55 -5.80 1.84
N TYR A 283 11.78 -6.03 1.37
CA TYR A 283 12.93 -5.19 1.71
C TYR A 283 12.74 -3.73 1.28
N TYR A 284 12.23 -3.47 0.07
CA TYR A 284 12.10 -2.10 -0.45
C TYR A 284 10.79 -1.42 -0.08
N ASP A 285 9.70 -2.17 0.07
CA ASP A 285 8.39 -1.63 0.47
C ASP A 285 8.47 -1.01 1.87
N TRP A 286 9.20 -1.67 2.78
CA TRP A 286 9.09 -1.37 4.21
C TRP A 286 10.40 -1.34 5.05
N PRO A 287 11.55 -0.86 4.54
CA PRO A 287 12.84 -0.96 5.26
C PRO A 287 12.96 -0.08 6.52
N TRP A 288 11.99 0.81 6.79
CA TRP A 288 12.03 1.75 7.92
C TRP A 288 11.18 1.33 9.11
N ALA A 289 10.24 0.39 8.98
CA ALA A 289 9.39 0.01 10.10
C ALA A 289 10.06 -0.92 11.11
N ASP A 290 11.17 -1.56 10.74
CA ASP A 290 11.98 -2.34 11.68
C ASP A 290 13.01 -1.47 12.43
N LYS A 291 13.01 -0.15 12.20
CA LYS A 291 13.97 0.80 12.82
C LYS A 291 13.35 1.70 13.90
N SER A 292 12.06 1.52 14.23
CA SER A 292 11.35 2.27 15.27
C SER A 292 11.11 1.48 16.56
#